data_AF-A0A367JR63-F1
#
_entry.id   AF-A0A367JR63-F1
#
_cell.length_a   1.000
_cell.length_b   1.000
_cell.length_c   1.000
_cell.angle_alpha   90.00
_cell.angle_beta   90.00
_cell.angle_gamma   90.00
#
_symmetry.space_group_name_H-M   'P 1'
#
loop_
_entity.id
_entity.type
_entity.pdbx_description
1 polymer ?
#
loop_
_entity_poly.entity_id
_entity_poly.type
_entity_poly.pdbx_seq_one_letter_code
_entity_poly.pdbx_strand_id
1 'polypeptide(L)'
;MKRTIQTARHLDFPKKQWKALDELDTGVCDGMTYDEIAAKYPEDFARRDEDKFNYRYRGGESYRDLVLRLEPVIMDLERHENILIISHQATIRCMYAYFMGLSHEELPYARIPLHTIIELRPKAFSCEEKLYKVDVGAVDTFRPKGQGARVLKNDTFVCETVGASGEVSDGSKPILPISPIASKTLTNEA
;
A
#
# COMPACT_ATOMS: atom_id res chain seq x y z
N MET A 1 7.35 -1.11 13.32
CA MET A 1 6.88 -2.54 13.30
C MET A 1 7.98 -3.51 12.84
N LYS A 2 7.84 -4.83 13.10
CA LYS A 2 8.86 -5.86 12.76
C LYS A 2 9.30 -5.86 11.29
N ARG A 3 8.36 -5.74 10.34
CA ARG A 3 8.64 -5.82 8.90
C ARG A 3 9.56 -4.71 8.40
N THR A 4 9.38 -3.47 8.84
CA THR A 4 10.23 -2.33 8.42
C THR A 4 11.65 -2.45 8.98
N ILE A 5 11.76 -2.91 10.24
CA ILE A 5 13.05 -3.17 10.89
C ILE A 5 13.81 -4.31 10.17
N GLN A 6 13.11 -5.38 9.80
CA GLN A 6 13.70 -6.49 9.05
C GLN A 6 14.18 -6.10 7.65
N THR A 7 13.46 -5.22 6.95
CA THR A 7 13.94 -4.69 5.67
C THR A 7 15.15 -3.77 5.87
N ALA A 8 15.07 -2.83 6.83
CA ALA A 8 16.12 -1.84 7.07
C ALA A 8 17.44 -2.44 7.54
N ARG A 9 17.43 -3.61 8.21
CA ARG A 9 18.65 -4.25 8.73
C ARG A 9 19.67 -4.60 7.64
N HIS A 10 19.23 -4.75 6.39
CA HIS A 10 20.06 -5.10 5.25
C HIS A 10 20.74 -3.88 4.58
N LEU A 11 20.52 -2.68 5.10
CA LEU A 11 21.05 -1.43 4.55
C LEU A 11 22.13 -0.84 5.48
N ASP A 12 23.26 -0.42 4.92
CA ASP A 12 24.41 0.10 5.70
C ASP A 12 24.31 1.60 6.03
N PHE A 13 23.10 2.10 6.27
CA PHE A 13 22.85 3.50 6.64
C PHE A 13 22.48 3.65 8.13
N PRO A 14 22.66 4.83 8.75
CA PRO A 14 22.10 5.12 10.07
C PRO A 14 20.58 4.97 10.08
N LYS A 15 20.03 4.32 11.12
CA LYS A 15 18.59 3.98 11.20
C LYS A 15 17.96 4.72 12.38
N LYS A 16 16.93 5.53 12.11
CA LYS A 16 16.10 6.19 13.13
C LYS A 16 14.72 5.54 13.11
N GLN A 17 14.28 4.98 14.24
CA GLN A 17 12.96 4.35 14.34
C GLN A 17 11.93 5.37 14.86
N TRP A 18 10.77 5.44 14.20
CA TRP A 18 9.70 6.35 14.56
C TRP A 18 8.41 5.56 14.76
N LYS A 19 7.84 5.64 15.96
CA LYS A 19 6.54 5.03 16.23
C LYS A 19 5.42 5.67 15.40
N ALA A 20 5.57 6.95 15.06
CA ALA A 20 4.65 7.66 14.17
C ALA A 20 4.63 7.11 12.72
N LEU A 21 5.55 6.23 12.33
CA LEU A 21 5.54 5.53 11.04
C LEU A 21 4.94 4.12 11.12
N ASP A 22 4.42 3.69 12.28
CA ASP A 22 3.66 2.45 12.36
C ASP A 22 2.36 2.56 11.53
N GLU A 23 1.90 1.42 11.03
CA GLU A 23 0.76 1.32 10.11
C GLU A 23 -0.52 1.90 10.72
N LEU A 24 -1.48 2.27 9.85
CA LEU A 24 -2.81 2.65 10.28
C LEU A 24 -3.44 1.57 11.16
N ASP A 25 -3.85 1.95 12.36
CA ASP A 25 -4.53 1.05 13.29
C ASP A 25 -5.96 0.76 12.80
N THR A 26 -6.31 -0.52 12.65
CA THR A 26 -7.66 -0.95 12.24
C THR A 26 -8.52 -1.39 13.43
N GLY A 27 -8.02 -1.24 14.65
CA GLY A 27 -8.74 -1.48 15.89
C GLY A 27 -9.27 -2.91 15.98
N VAL A 28 -10.59 -3.05 16.15
CA VAL A 28 -11.26 -4.36 16.22
C VAL A 28 -11.11 -5.22 14.96
N CYS A 29 -10.69 -4.63 13.83
CA CYS A 29 -10.46 -5.35 12.57
C CYS A 29 -8.99 -5.73 12.35
N ASP A 30 -8.11 -5.51 13.34
CA ASP A 30 -6.69 -5.85 13.20
C ASP A 30 -6.49 -7.34 12.97
N GLY A 31 -5.63 -7.67 12.00
CA GLY A 31 -5.36 -9.03 11.57
C GLY A 31 -6.46 -9.72 10.75
N MET A 32 -7.59 -9.05 10.45
CA MET A 32 -8.65 -9.61 9.61
C MET A 32 -8.43 -9.32 8.12
N THR A 33 -8.84 -10.25 7.27
CA THR A 33 -8.93 -10.04 5.82
C THR A 33 -10.15 -9.18 5.47
N TYR A 34 -10.17 -8.61 4.26
CA TYR A 34 -11.34 -7.85 3.81
C TYR A 34 -12.62 -8.69 3.74
N ASP A 35 -12.51 -9.97 3.38
CA ASP A 35 -13.64 -10.89 3.30
C ASP A 35 -14.22 -11.16 4.71
N GLU A 36 -13.36 -11.34 5.71
CA GLU A 36 -13.76 -11.49 7.11
C GLU A 36 -14.41 -10.22 7.66
N ILE A 37 -13.87 -9.04 7.33
CA ILE A 37 -14.47 -7.75 7.73
C ILE A 37 -15.83 -7.57 7.07
N ALA A 38 -15.97 -7.88 5.78
CA ALA A 38 -17.24 -7.79 5.07
C ALA A 38 -18.29 -8.77 5.61
N ALA A 39 -17.88 -9.95 6.05
CA ALA A 39 -18.77 -10.94 6.66
C ALA A 39 -19.18 -10.56 8.10
N LYS A 40 -18.23 -10.11 8.92
CA LYS A 40 -18.43 -9.86 10.36
C LYS A 40 -18.99 -8.47 10.65
N TYR A 41 -18.59 -7.46 9.88
CA TYR A 41 -18.95 -6.06 10.07
C TYR A 41 -19.38 -5.41 8.73
N PRO A 42 -20.48 -5.89 8.11
CA PRO A 42 -20.91 -5.42 6.79
C PRO A 42 -21.24 -3.92 6.74
N GLU A 43 -21.84 -3.38 7.81
CA GLU A 43 -22.14 -1.94 7.91
C GLU A 43 -20.88 -1.09 8.02
N ASP A 44 -19.88 -1.53 8.79
CA ASP A 44 -18.60 -0.83 8.91
C ASP A 44 -17.82 -0.86 7.60
N PHE A 45 -17.87 -2.00 6.89
CA PHE A 45 -17.27 -2.14 5.58
C PHE A 45 -17.89 -1.18 4.56
N ALA A 46 -19.22 -1.07 4.51
CA ALA A 46 -19.92 -0.15 3.61
C ALA A 46 -19.62 1.33 3.94
N ARG A 47 -19.73 1.72 5.22
CA ARG A 47 -19.43 3.09 5.67
C ARG A 47 -18.00 3.50 5.37
N ARG A 48 -17.04 2.58 5.48
CA ARG A 48 -15.65 2.85 5.12
C ARG A 48 -15.45 3.02 3.61
N ASP A 49 -16.21 2.34 2.77
CA ASP A 49 -16.09 2.49 1.32
C ASP A 49 -16.70 3.82 0.84
N GLU A 50 -17.75 4.30 1.51
CA GLU A 50 -18.36 5.61 1.29
C GLU A 50 -17.39 6.75 1.61
N ASP A 51 -16.80 6.75 2.82
CA ASP A 51 -15.85 7.78 3.27
C ASP A 51 -14.62 7.18 3.95
N LYS A 52 -13.72 6.62 3.12
CA LYS A 52 -12.49 5.98 3.58
C LYS A 52 -11.54 6.95 4.29
N PHE A 53 -11.63 8.25 4.01
CA PHE A 53 -10.72 9.24 4.59
C PHE A 53 -11.06 9.51 6.07
N ASN A 54 -12.34 9.72 6.36
CA ASN A 54 -12.80 10.08 7.71
C ASN A 54 -13.23 8.89 8.56
N TYR A 55 -13.61 7.77 7.94
CA TYR A 55 -14.14 6.64 8.68
C TYR A 55 -13.08 6.01 9.59
N ARG A 56 -13.48 5.75 10.84
CA ARG A 56 -12.64 5.15 11.90
C ARG A 56 -13.29 3.87 12.39
N TYR A 57 -12.58 2.75 12.29
CA TYR A 57 -13.01 1.51 12.94
C TYR A 57 -13.02 1.67 14.46
N ARG A 58 -13.84 0.88 15.17
CA ARG A 58 -13.89 0.92 16.63
C ARG A 58 -12.50 0.62 17.21
N GLY A 59 -11.97 1.58 17.98
CA GLY A 59 -10.64 1.47 18.58
C GLY A 59 -9.46 1.62 17.62
N GLY A 60 -9.69 2.00 16.36
CA GLY A 60 -8.62 2.24 15.36
C GLY A 60 -8.46 3.70 14.98
N GLU A 61 -7.81 3.93 13.85
CA GLU A 61 -7.52 5.23 13.25
C GLU A 61 -8.24 5.41 11.90
N SER A 62 -8.52 6.66 11.54
CA SER A 62 -8.89 7.07 10.17
C SER A 62 -7.66 7.58 9.41
N TYR A 63 -7.76 7.75 8.08
CA TYR A 63 -6.70 8.41 7.32
C TYR A 63 -6.49 9.87 7.76
N ARG A 64 -7.54 10.55 8.22
CA ARG A 64 -7.43 11.87 8.86
C ARG A 64 -6.52 11.83 10.09
N ASP A 65 -6.71 10.86 10.98
CA ASP A 65 -5.87 10.70 12.17
C ASP A 65 -4.41 10.42 11.80
N LEU A 66 -4.22 9.60 10.77
CA LEU A 66 -2.90 9.28 10.26
C LEU A 66 -2.17 10.50 9.69
N VAL A 67 -2.87 11.38 8.96
CA VAL A 67 -2.31 12.63 8.45
C VAL A 67 -1.84 13.52 9.61
N LEU A 68 -2.66 13.70 10.64
CA LEU A 68 -2.30 14.49 11.82
C LEU A 68 -1.11 13.89 12.58
N ARG A 69 -1.05 12.56 12.68
CA ARG A 69 0.08 11.84 13.29
C ARG A 69 1.39 12.00 12.50
N LEU A 70 1.31 12.12 11.17
CA LEU A 70 2.45 12.24 10.28
C LEU A 70 2.93 13.68 10.06
N GLU A 71 2.13 14.69 10.40
CA GLU A 71 2.52 16.11 10.31
C GLU A 71 3.89 16.43 10.93
N PRO A 72 4.18 16.09 12.21
CA PRO A 72 5.51 16.36 12.78
C PRO A 72 6.63 15.54 12.13
N VAL A 73 6.30 14.39 11.52
CA VAL A 73 7.26 13.59 10.77
C VAL A 73 7.68 14.32 9.51
N ILE A 74 6.69 14.76 8.71
CA ILE A 74 6.92 15.50 7.47
C ILE A 74 7.77 16.75 7.73
N MET A 75 7.45 17.52 8.78
CA MET A 75 8.23 18.71 9.16
C MET A 75 9.70 18.42 9.52
N ASP A 76 10.01 17.24 10.07
CA ASP A 76 11.40 16.84 10.33
C ASP A 76 12.08 16.36 9.04
N LEU A 77 11.34 15.64 8.18
CA LEU A 77 11.84 15.15 6.90
C LEU A 77 12.27 16.29 5.97
N GLU A 78 11.54 17.40 5.95
CA GLU A 78 11.88 18.60 5.16
C GLU A 78 13.20 19.27 5.60
N ARG A 79 13.72 18.94 6.78
CA ARG A 79 15.01 19.46 7.28
C ARG A 79 16.21 18.67 6.75
N HIS A 80 15.96 17.56 6.06
CA HIS A 80 16.97 16.65 5.55
C HIS A 80 16.94 16.63 4.01
N GLU A 81 18.11 16.44 3.38
CA GLU A 81 18.20 16.36 1.92
C GLU A 81 17.82 14.97 1.39
N ASN A 82 18.67 13.97 1.61
CA ASN A 82 18.49 12.61 1.12
C ASN A 82 18.04 11.69 2.25
N ILE A 83 16.81 11.22 2.17
CA ILE A 83 16.18 10.35 3.16
C ILE A 83 15.59 9.10 2.50
N LEU A 84 15.70 7.96 3.17
CA LEU A 84 15.03 6.73 2.78
C LEU A 84 14.03 6.35 3.88
N ILE A 85 12.75 6.28 3.51
CA ILE A 85 11.68 5.93 4.43
C ILE A 85 11.19 4.53 4.10
N ILE A 86 11.29 3.63 5.08
CA ILE A 86 10.75 2.27 4.99
C ILE A 86 9.56 2.20 5.93
N SER A 87 8.36 2.25 5.36
CA SER A 87 7.11 2.29 6.12
C SER A 87 6.09 1.33 5.55
N HIS A 88 4.82 1.71 5.51
CA HIS A 88 3.73 0.84 5.14
C HIS A 88 2.71 1.53 4.23
N GLN A 89 2.01 0.79 3.36
CA GLN A 89 0.56 0.95 3.33
C GLN A 89 -0.01 2.38 3.31
N ALA A 90 -0.79 2.65 4.36
CA ALA A 90 -1.48 3.90 4.57
C ALA A 90 -0.51 5.04 4.87
N THR A 91 0.56 4.79 5.62
CA THR A 91 1.55 5.83 5.96
C THR A 91 2.24 6.39 4.72
N ILE A 92 2.65 5.54 3.78
CA ILE A 92 3.28 5.95 2.52
C ILE A 92 2.27 6.70 1.66
N ARG A 93 0.99 6.27 1.61
CA ARG A 93 -0.06 7.04 0.92
C ARG A 93 -0.18 8.47 1.45
N CYS A 94 -0.15 8.66 2.76
CA CYS A 94 -0.22 10.00 3.37
C CYS A 94 1.00 10.85 3.00
N MET A 95 2.22 10.31 3.11
CA MET A 95 3.43 11.05 2.73
C MET A 95 3.46 11.36 1.23
N TYR A 96 3.08 10.38 0.39
CA TYR A 96 2.98 10.54 -1.06
C TYR A 96 1.96 11.63 -1.44
N ALA A 97 0.78 11.59 -0.82
CA ALA A 97 -0.26 12.59 -1.04
C ALA A 97 0.17 14.00 -0.66
N TYR A 98 0.96 14.15 0.42
CA TYR A 98 1.54 15.44 0.81
C TYR A 98 2.44 16.01 -0.29
N PHE A 99 3.43 15.24 -0.75
CA PHE A 99 4.39 15.72 -1.76
C PHE A 99 3.78 15.88 -3.16
N MET A 100 2.80 15.05 -3.52
CA MET A 100 2.14 15.11 -4.82
C MET A 100 0.90 16.02 -4.85
N GLY A 101 0.52 16.60 -3.70
CA GLY A 101 -0.64 17.49 -3.59
C GLY A 101 -1.98 16.81 -3.86
N LEU A 102 -2.14 15.53 -3.47
CA LEU A 102 -3.38 14.79 -3.67
C LEU A 102 -4.47 15.26 -2.71
N SER A 103 -5.72 15.22 -3.18
CA SER A 103 -6.88 15.53 -2.33
C SER A 103 -7.14 14.45 -1.28
N HIS A 104 -7.94 14.79 -0.26
CA HIS A 104 -8.38 13.83 0.77
C HIS A 104 -9.17 12.65 0.18
N GLU A 105 -9.82 12.82 -0.96
CA GLU A 105 -10.58 11.76 -1.63
C GLU A 105 -9.66 10.77 -2.36
N GLU A 106 -8.55 11.26 -2.89
CA GLU A 106 -7.57 10.46 -3.65
C GLU A 106 -6.56 9.75 -2.75
N LEU A 107 -6.14 10.39 -1.65
CA LEU A 107 -5.11 9.92 -0.73
C LEU A 107 -5.31 8.45 -0.28
N PRO A 108 -6.50 8.02 0.20
CA PRO A 108 -6.71 6.63 0.63
C PRO A 108 -6.60 5.59 -0.49
N TYR A 109 -6.58 6.03 -1.75
CA TYR A 109 -6.55 5.22 -2.96
C TYR A 109 -5.29 5.46 -3.80
N ALA A 110 -4.29 6.19 -3.29
CA ALA A 110 -2.99 6.28 -3.95
C ALA A 110 -2.36 4.88 -4.08
N ARG A 111 -1.85 4.55 -5.27
CA ARG A 111 -1.26 3.23 -5.53
C ARG A 111 0.17 3.19 -5.02
N ILE A 112 0.39 2.39 -3.98
CA ILE A 112 1.71 2.11 -3.39
C ILE A 112 1.97 0.60 -3.54
N PRO A 113 2.62 0.16 -4.62
CA PRO A 113 2.92 -1.25 -4.85
C PRO A 113 4.06 -1.74 -3.94
N LEU A 114 4.03 -3.03 -3.61
CA LEU A 114 5.13 -3.68 -2.91
C LEU A 114 6.36 -3.79 -3.82
N HIS A 115 7.54 -3.94 -3.19
CA HIS A 115 8.84 -4.10 -3.86
C HIS A 115 9.13 -3.03 -4.93
N THR A 116 8.66 -1.82 -4.70
CA THR A 116 8.88 -0.68 -5.59
C THR A 116 9.37 0.49 -4.74
N ILE A 117 10.47 1.11 -5.16
CA ILE A 117 10.99 2.33 -4.55
C ILE A 117 10.38 3.50 -5.30
N ILE A 118 9.76 4.41 -4.56
CA ILE A 118 9.19 5.65 -5.09
C ILE A 118 10.16 6.77 -4.72
N GLU A 119 10.87 7.28 -5.72
CA GLU A 119 11.71 8.46 -5.56
C GLU A 119 10.86 9.71 -5.82
N LEU A 120 10.81 10.59 -4.83
CA LEU A 120 10.14 11.88 -4.92
C LEU A 120 11.21 12.97 -4.87
N ARG A 121 11.21 13.88 -5.85
CA ARG A 121 12.09 15.05 -5.88
C ARG A 121 11.25 16.33 -5.85
N PRO A 122 11.05 16.92 -4.65
CA PRO A 122 10.35 18.19 -4.51
C PRO A 122 11.11 19.31 -5.23
N LYS A 123 10.39 20.08 -6.03
CA LYS A 123 10.81 21.33 -6.69
C LYS A 123 9.90 22.46 -6.20
N ALA A 124 10.23 23.71 -6.55
CA ALA A 124 9.53 24.89 -6.06
C ALA A 124 7.99 24.87 -6.24
N PHE A 125 7.47 24.21 -7.28
CA PHE A 125 6.03 24.15 -7.57
C PHE A 125 5.54 22.76 -8.02
N SER A 126 6.40 21.74 -7.98
CA SER A 126 6.07 20.39 -8.43
C SER A 126 6.90 19.36 -7.69
N CYS A 127 6.46 18.11 -7.71
CA CYS A 127 7.27 16.99 -7.25
C CYS A 127 7.47 16.03 -8.42
N GLU A 128 8.72 15.72 -8.76
CA GLU A 128 8.99 14.68 -9.76
C GLU A 128 8.91 13.31 -9.11
N GLU A 129 8.24 12.37 -9.77
CA GLU A 129 8.13 10.98 -9.35
C GLU A 129 8.96 10.08 -10.26
N LYS A 130 9.69 9.13 -9.66
CA LYS A 130 10.28 7.98 -10.36
C LYS A 130 10.02 6.70 -9.60
N LEU A 131 9.61 5.66 -10.32
CA LEU A 131 9.33 4.33 -9.77
C LEU A 131 10.43 3.37 -10.17
N TYR A 132 11.04 2.72 -9.18
CA TYR A 132 12.04 1.68 -9.37
C TYR A 132 11.48 0.37 -8.85
N LYS A 133 11.03 -0.49 -9.76
CA LYS A 133 10.55 -1.83 -9.41
C LYS A 133 11.74 -2.76 -9.18
N VAL A 134 11.74 -3.43 -8.04
CA VAL A 134 12.73 -4.46 -7.71
C VAL A 134 12.27 -5.79 -8.31
N ASP A 135 13.21 -6.58 -8.82
CA ASP A 135 12.93 -7.89 -9.42
C ASP A 135 12.66 -8.97 -8.36
N VAL A 136 11.59 -8.75 -7.58
CA VAL A 136 11.09 -9.69 -6.58
C VAL A 136 9.58 -9.70 -6.66
N GLY A 137 8.98 -10.88 -6.90
CA GLY A 137 7.53 -11.05 -6.95
C GLY A 137 6.86 -10.60 -5.64
N ALA A 138 5.68 -9.99 -5.76
CA ALA A 138 4.86 -9.57 -4.63
C ALA A 138 3.36 -9.67 -4.96
N VAL A 139 2.55 -9.86 -3.91
CA VAL A 139 1.09 -9.77 -4.00
C VAL A 139 0.65 -8.32 -4.22
N ASP A 140 -0.47 -8.11 -4.93
CA ASP A 140 -1.14 -6.81 -4.95
C ASP A 140 -2.01 -6.68 -3.70
N THR A 141 -1.93 -5.53 -3.05
CA THR A 141 -2.71 -5.20 -1.84
C THR A 141 -3.64 -4.02 -2.09
N PHE A 142 -3.68 -3.52 -3.32
CA PHE A 142 -4.50 -2.39 -3.71
C PHE A 142 -5.97 -2.81 -3.90
N ARG A 143 -6.86 -2.18 -3.14
CA ARG A 143 -8.32 -2.29 -3.35
C ARG A 143 -8.89 -0.95 -3.85
N PRO A 144 -9.50 -0.90 -5.05
CA PRO A 144 -10.17 0.29 -5.56
C PRO A 144 -11.48 0.58 -4.81
N LYS A 145 -11.97 1.81 -4.94
CA LYS A 145 -13.27 2.24 -4.39
C LYS A 145 -14.41 1.47 -5.07
N GLY A 146 -15.38 0.97 -4.30
CA GLY A 146 -16.58 0.30 -4.83
C GLY A 146 -16.48 -1.22 -5.04
N GLN A 147 -15.30 -1.83 -4.90
CA GLN A 147 -15.16 -3.30 -4.99
C GLN A 147 -15.59 -4.00 -3.69
N GLY A 148 -16.90 -4.09 -3.47
CA GLY A 148 -17.48 -4.76 -2.30
C GLY A 148 -18.86 -4.25 -1.88
N ALA A 149 -19.42 -3.29 -2.61
CA ALA A 149 -20.86 -3.07 -2.57
C ALA A 149 -21.56 -4.33 -3.12
N ARG A 150 -22.42 -4.96 -2.31
CA ARG A 150 -23.23 -6.11 -2.74
C ARG A 150 -24.01 -5.74 -4.00
N VAL A 151 -23.66 -6.31 -5.15
CA VAL A 151 -24.53 -6.31 -6.32
C VAL A 151 -25.47 -7.50 -6.16
N LEU A 152 -26.79 -7.24 -6.06
CA LEU A 152 -27.79 -8.29 -6.18
C LEU A 152 -27.74 -8.86 -7.60
N LYS A 153 -27.24 -10.09 -7.75
CA LYS A 153 -27.42 -10.90 -8.95
C LYS A 153 -28.05 -12.23 -8.55
N ASN A 154 -29.28 -12.47 -9.03
CA ASN A 154 -30.01 -13.75 -8.95
C ASN A 154 -30.04 -14.39 -7.54
N ASP A 155 -30.63 -13.69 -6.56
CA ASP A 155 -30.93 -14.19 -5.20
C ASP A 155 -29.77 -14.88 -4.44
N THR A 156 -28.54 -14.71 -4.91
CA THR A 156 -27.35 -15.35 -4.38
C THR A 156 -26.30 -14.28 -4.12
N PHE A 157 -25.81 -14.22 -2.88
CA PHE A 157 -24.75 -13.29 -2.49
C PHE A 157 -23.42 -13.75 -3.08
N VAL A 158 -22.86 -13.00 -4.03
CA VAL A 158 -21.53 -13.25 -4.58
C VAL A 158 -20.65 -12.05 -4.29
N CYS A 159 -19.53 -12.27 -3.61
CA CYS A 159 -18.49 -11.28 -3.39
C CYS A 159 -17.44 -11.46 -4.49
N GLU A 160 -17.37 -10.56 -5.47
CA GLU A 160 -16.29 -10.53 -6.44
C GLU A 160 -15.13 -9.70 -5.87
N THR A 161 -14.20 -10.34 -5.16
CA THR A 161 -12.93 -9.72 -4.72
C THR A 161 -11.81 -10.09 -5.69
N VAL A 162 -11.50 -9.17 -6.60
CA VAL A 162 -10.28 -9.30 -7.43
C VAL A 162 -9.12 -8.65 -6.66
N GLY A 163 -8.42 -9.45 -5.85
CA GLY A 163 -7.04 -9.15 -5.41
C GLY A 163 -6.85 -8.22 -4.20
N ALA A 164 -7.61 -8.38 -3.12
CA ALA A 164 -7.38 -7.61 -1.88
C ALA A 164 -6.92 -8.45 -0.67
N SER A 165 -7.08 -9.77 -0.75
CA SER A 165 -6.58 -10.71 0.25
C SER A 165 -5.15 -11.02 -0.15
N GLY A 166 -4.15 -10.60 0.64
CA GLY A 166 -2.72 -10.78 0.37
C GLY A 166 -2.24 -12.24 0.38
N GLU A 167 -3.08 -13.16 -0.06
CA GLU A 167 -2.78 -14.57 -0.21
C GLU A 167 -1.99 -14.79 -1.50
N VAL A 168 -0.87 -15.50 -1.37
CA VAL A 168 -0.18 -16.09 -2.51
C VAL A 168 -1.11 -17.17 -3.06
N SER A 169 -1.66 -16.96 -4.26
CA SER A 169 -2.28 -18.06 -4.98
C SER A 169 -1.17 -19.04 -5.39
N ASP A 170 -1.15 -20.17 -4.68
CA ASP A 170 -0.41 -21.40 -4.97
C ASP A 170 0.89 -21.63 -4.16
N GLY A 171 0.77 -22.39 -3.07
CA GLY A 171 1.89 -22.94 -2.30
C GLY A 171 2.47 -24.25 -2.87
N SER A 172 2.16 -24.61 -4.13
CA SER A 172 2.57 -25.90 -4.71
C SER A 172 3.52 -25.83 -5.91
N LYS A 173 3.98 -24.64 -6.34
CA LYS A 173 4.90 -24.54 -7.47
C LYS A 173 6.36 -24.41 -7.00
N PRO A 174 7.22 -25.41 -7.25
CA PRO A 174 8.63 -25.34 -6.86
C PRO A 174 9.35 -24.24 -7.64
N ILE A 175 10.25 -23.55 -6.94
CA ILE A 175 11.17 -22.56 -7.51
C ILE A 175 12.05 -23.27 -8.54
N LEU A 176 11.90 -22.93 -9.83
CA LEU A 176 12.85 -23.33 -10.85
C LEU A 176 13.88 -22.20 -11.06
N PRO A 177 15.18 -22.51 -11.06
CA PRO A 177 16.21 -21.52 -11.35
C PRO A 177 16.22 -21.20 -12.84
N ILE A 178 16.06 -19.93 -13.20
CA ILE A 178 16.17 -19.52 -14.60
C ILE A 178 17.63 -19.15 -14.88
N SER A 179 18.37 -20.13 -15.42
CA SER A 179 19.59 -19.88 -16.20
C SER A 179 19.25 -19.04 -17.45
N PRO A 180 20.19 -18.24 -17.99
CA PRO A 180 19.90 -17.28 -19.05
C PRO A 180 19.67 -18.00 -20.38
N ILE A 181 18.47 -17.87 -20.96
CA ILE A 181 18.20 -18.34 -22.32
C ILE A 181 18.34 -17.16 -23.29
N ALA A 182 19.31 -17.31 -24.19
CA ALA A 182 19.71 -16.38 -25.23
C ALA A 182 18.57 -15.98 -26.18
N SER A 183 18.62 -14.72 -26.61
CA SER A 183 17.86 -14.17 -27.73
C SER A 183 18.02 -15.03 -28.98
N LYS A 184 16.91 -15.48 -29.57
CA LYS A 184 16.87 -15.94 -30.96
C LYS A 184 16.12 -14.91 -31.80
N THR A 185 16.91 -14.14 -32.54
CA THR A 185 16.52 -13.38 -33.72
C THR A 185 15.90 -14.33 -34.74
N LEU A 186 14.67 -14.05 -35.19
CA LEU A 186 14.11 -14.71 -36.38
C LEU A 186 14.52 -13.89 -37.61
N THR A 187 15.46 -14.44 -38.37
CA THR A 187 15.72 -14.05 -39.76
C THR A 187 14.70 -14.76 -40.66
N ASN A 188 13.89 -14.01 -41.41
CA ASN A 188 13.19 -14.53 -42.58
C ASN A 188 14.08 -14.28 -43.81
N GLU A 189 14.57 -15.35 -44.42
CA GLU A 189 15.07 -15.36 -45.80
C GLU A 189 14.15 -16.23 -46.66
N ALA A 190 13.77 -15.64 -47.81
CA ALA A 190 13.47 -16.22 -49.13
C ALA A 190 12.30 -15.48 -49.79
#